data_AF-A0A956CYR8-F1
#
_entry.id   AF-A0A956CYR8-F1
#
_cell.length_a   1.000
_cell.length_b   1.000
_cell.length_c   1.000
_cell.angle_alpha   90.00
_cell.angle_beta   90.00
_cell.angle_gamma   90.00
#
_symmetry.space_group_name_H-M   'P 1'
#
loop_
_entity.id
_entity.type
_entity.pdbx_description
1 polymer ?
#
loop_
_entity_poly.entity_id
_entity_poly.type
_entity_poly.pdbx_seq_one_letter_code
_entity_poly.pdbx_strand_id
1 'polypeptide(L)'
;MARADVEALEAADARLREAYGALATLDPERDEATSPSALFAALAPRCVDDAMVEALARGLVALADATVEHFPENLLFDYDALAAALVHEAVDAAALSRAFDAVVTLHARFGVHGPIRFRYVHDFVYGFDWAKWVRRDPEHRVGVGPYDVAFLEALLARGEELLALIEADDTKYPRLRDERPRNPFAFSREPEAELRLHRRLAVEHLLPVEAWRLEPRPVWDRPFADLRAAEARVAQK
;
A
#
# COMPACT_ATOMS: atom_id res chain seq x y z
N MET A 1 -23.83 13.59 -4.99
CA MET A 1 -22.80 13.70 -3.93
C MET A 1 -23.32 14.56 -2.79
N ALA A 2 -23.41 14.00 -1.58
CA ALA A 2 -23.82 14.75 -0.42
C ALA A 2 -22.66 15.67 0.02
N ARG A 3 -22.99 16.88 0.47
CA ARG A 3 -22.01 17.84 1.02
C ARG A 3 -21.16 17.22 2.14
N ALA A 4 -21.75 16.31 2.91
CA ALA A 4 -21.07 15.60 4.00
C ALA A 4 -19.89 14.72 3.53
N ASP A 5 -19.96 14.13 2.34
CA ASP A 5 -18.90 13.26 1.82
C ASP A 5 -17.65 14.07 1.44
N VAL A 6 -17.84 15.27 0.89
CA VAL A 6 -16.74 16.20 0.57
C VAL A 6 -16.07 16.69 1.84
N GLU A 7 -16.85 17.13 2.82
CA GLU A 7 -16.32 17.60 4.11
C GLU A 7 -15.53 16.50 4.83
N ALA A 8 -15.97 15.23 4.73
CA ALA A 8 -15.25 14.09 5.29
C ALA A 8 -13.90 13.81 4.60
N LEU A 9 -13.85 13.93 3.27
CA LEU A 9 -12.61 13.77 2.49
C LEU A 9 -11.61 14.90 2.78
N GLU A 10 -12.08 16.16 2.83
CA GLU A 10 -11.23 17.29 3.23
C GLU A 10 -10.69 17.14 4.65
N ALA A 11 -11.50 16.59 5.56
CA ALA A 11 -11.04 16.27 6.91
C ALA A 11 -10.00 15.14 6.90
N ALA A 12 -10.13 14.13 6.03
CA ALA A 12 -9.13 13.07 5.88
C ALA A 12 -7.80 13.60 5.32
N ASP A 13 -7.86 14.47 4.31
CA ASP A 13 -6.71 15.21 3.78
C ASP A 13 -5.99 16.00 4.90
N ALA A 14 -6.75 16.70 5.75
CA ALA A 14 -6.21 17.46 6.86
C ALA A 14 -5.53 16.56 7.91
N ARG A 15 -6.16 15.42 8.27
CA ARG A 15 -5.57 14.45 9.21
C ARG A 15 -4.25 13.88 8.71
N LEU A 16 -4.17 13.52 7.43
CA LEU A 16 -2.90 13.06 6.83
C LEU A 16 -1.83 14.16 6.90
N ARG A 17 -2.16 15.41 6.56
CA ARG A 17 -1.20 16.51 6.62
C ARG A 17 -0.79 16.88 8.04
N GLU A 18 -1.69 16.75 9.02
CA GLU A 18 -1.37 16.93 10.43
C GLU A 18 -0.39 15.86 10.92
N ALA A 19 -0.60 14.60 10.52
CA ALA A 19 0.24 13.48 10.92
C ALA A 19 1.62 13.48 10.22
N TYR A 20 1.69 13.82 8.94
CA TYR A 20 2.87 13.59 8.09
C TYR A 20 3.49 14.84 7.47
N GLY A 21 2.80 15.99 7.52
CA GLY A 21 3.18 17.17 6.75
C GLY A 21 2.82 17.04 5.27
N ALA A 22 3.73 17.43 4.38
CA ALA A 22 3.54 17.26 2.94
C ALA A 22 3.54 15.78 2.56
N LEU A 23 2.57 15.35 1.75
CA LEU A 23 2.41 13.94 1.40
C LEU A 23 3.40 13.58 0.28
N ALA A 24 4.53 12.97 0.62
CA ALA A 24 5.54 12.68 -0.37
C ALA A 24 5.09 11.60 -1.37
N THR A 25 5.57 11.74 -2.61
CA THR A 25 5.30 10.85 -3.75
C THR A 25 6.60 10.41 -4.42
N LEU A 26 6.54 9.32 -5.18
CA LEU A 26 7.58 8.92 -6.13
C LEU A 26 7.29 9.39 -7.56
N ASP A 27 6.17 10.08 -7.79
CA ASP A 27 5.84 10.66 -9.08
C ASP A 27 6.87 11.74 -9.48
N PRO A 28 7.58 11.60 -10.62
CA PRO A 28 8.53 12.62 -11.06
C PRO A 28 7.88 13.93 -11.52
N GLU A 29 6.57 13.93 -11.79
CA GLU A 29 5.84 15.09 -12.31
C GLU A 29 5.17 15.93 -11.19
N ARG A 30 5.22 15.48 -9.94
CA ARG A 30 4.52 16.11 -8.81
C ARG A 30 5.39 16.17 -7.55
N ASP A 31 5.21 17.23 -6.79
CA ASP A 31 5.90 17.41 -5.50
C ASP A 31 5.17 16.72 -4.34
N GLU A 32 3.86 16.46 -4.48
CA GLU A 32 3.02 15.80 -3.48
C GLU A 32 2.14 14.71 -4.11
N ALA A 33 1.86 13.68 -3.32
CA ALA A 33 0.96 12.59 -3.66
C ALA A 33 -0.49 13.07 -3.81
N THR A 34 -1.30 12.32 -4.56
CA THR A 34 -2.73 12.61 -4.69
C THR A 34 -3.41 12.44 -3.33
N SER A 35 -4.04 13.51 -2.84
CA SER A 35 -4.79 13.43 -1.59
C SER A 35 -6.08 12.60 -1.76
N PRO A 36 -6.66 12.06 -0.68
CA PRO A 36 -7.97 11.40 -0.72
C PRO A 36 -9.05 12.18 -1.47
N SER A 37 -9.19 13.49 -1.23
CA SER A 37 -10.18 14.31 -1.94
C SER A 37 -9.91 14.41 -3.45
N ALA A 38 -8.65 14.50 -3.85
CA ALA A 38 -8.25 14.54 -5.27
C ALA A 38 -8.41 13.18 -5.95
N LEU A 39 -8.10 12.06 -5.27
CA LEU A 39 -8.36 10.71 -5.77
C LEU A 39 -9.84 10.48 -5.97
N PHE A 40 -10.66 10.89 -5.00
CA PHE A 40 -12.11 10.82 -5.13
C PHE A 40 -12.59 11.60 -6.37
N ALA A 41 -12.14 12.83 -6.57
CA ALA A 41 -12.52 13.64 -7.73
C ALA A 41 -12.13 12.97 -9.06
N ALA A 42 -10.97 12.31 -9.11
CA ALA A 42 -10.49 11.60 -10.30
C ALA A 42 -11.25 10.28 -10.58
N LEU A 43 -11.71 9.59 -9.54
CA LEU A 43 -12.28 8.24 -9.63
C LEU A 43 -13.81 8.21 -9.57
N ALA A 44 -14.47 9.19 -8.96
CA ALA A 44 -15.93 9.24 -8.88
C ALA A 44 -16.63 9.17 -10.27
N PRO A 45 -16.11 9.81 -11.36
CA PRO A 45 -16.69 9.64 -12.68
C PRO A 45 -16.64 8.22 -13.26
N ARG A 46 -15.83 7.33 -12.66
CA ARG A 46 -15.70 5.92 -13.05
C ARG A 46 -16.67 5.01 -12.31
N CYS A 47 -17.35 5.52 -11.27
CA CYS A 47 -18.36 4.77 -10.52
C CYS A 47 -19.67 4.67 -11.32
N VAL A 48 -20.36 3.52 -11.20
CA VAL A 48 -21.56 3.23 -12.00
C VAL A 48 -22.83 3.89 -11.46
N ASP A 49 -22.88 4.19 -10.17
CA ASP A 49 -24.02 4.83 -9.49
C ASP A 49 -23.58 5.64 -8.25
N ASP A 50 -24.53 6.38 -7.67
CA ASP A 50 -24.29 7.20 -6.48
C ASP A 50 -23.88 6.36 -5.25
N ALA A 51 -24.36 5.13 -5.12
CA ALA A 51 -24.01 4.27 -4.00
C ALA A 51 -22.52 3.87 -4.05
N MET A 52 -21.99 3.63 -5.25
CA MET A 52 -20.59 3.34 -5.47
C MET A 52 -19.72 4.58 -5.25
N VAL A 53 -20.20 5.77 -5.66
CA VAL A 53 -19.53 7.05 -5.34
C VAL A 53 -19.42 7.24 -3.83
N GLU A 54 -20.48 7.00 -3.07
CA GLU A 54 -20.43 7.08 -1.61
C GLU A 54 -19.49 6.02 -0.99
N ALA A 55 -19.49 4.79 -1.53
CA ALA A 55 -18.58 3.74 -1.09
C ALA A 55 -17.11 4.11 -1.32
N LEU A 56 -16.79 4.75 -2.46
CA LEU A 56 -15.47 5.28 -2.76
C LEU A 56 -15.05 6.35 -1.73
N ALA A 57 -15.91 7.33 -1.46
CA ALA A 57 -15.62 8.39 -0.49
C ALA A 57 -15.32 7.81 0.90
N ARG A 58 -16.19 6.92 1.40
CA ARG A 58 -16.00 6.24 2.69
C ARG A 58 -14.74 5.39 2.72
N GLY A 59 -14.46 4.66 1.64
CA GLY A 59 -13.27 3.82 1.52
C GLY A 59 -11.96 4.62 1.57
N LEU A 60 -11.90 5.75 0.87
CA LEU A 60 -10.72 6.64 0.89
C LEU A 60 -10.50 7.28 2.26
N VAL A 61 -11.58 7.69 2.95
CA VAL A 61 -11.50 8.18 4.33
C VAL A 61 -10.97 7.07 5.26
N ALA A 62 -11.52 5.86 5.17
CA ALA A 62 -11.08 4.74 5.99
C ALA A 62 -9.63 4.33 5.72
N LEU A 63 -9.18 4.38 4.46
CA LEU A 63 -7.78 4.13 4.10
C LEU A 63 -6.84 5.19 4.70
N ALA A 64 -7.22 6.47 4.67
CA ALA A 64 -6.45 7.53 5.29
C ALA A 64 -6.32 7.32 6.80
N ASP A 65 -7.43 7.03 7.48
CA ASP A 65 -7.46 6.77 8.93
C ASP A 65 -6.62 5.55 9.29
N ALA A 66 -6.77 4.44 8.54
CA ALA A 66 -5.97 3.23 8.73
C ALA A 66 -4.47 3.46 8.49
N THR A 67 -4.10 4.36 7.57
CA THR A 67 -2.70 4.73 7.35
C THR A 67 -2.13 5.45 8.58
N VAL A 68 -2.84 6.46 9.08
CA VAL A 68 -2.44 7.23 10.29
C VAL A 68 -2.31 6.31 11.50
N GLU A 69 -3.30 5.44 11.72
CA GLU A 69 -3.34 4.56 12.88
C GLU A 69 -2.24 3.48 12.81
N HIS A 70 -2.15 2.78 11.68
CA HIS A 70 -1.35 1.56 11.61
C HIS A 70 0.06 1.77 11.04
N PHE A 71 0.31 2.88 10.35
CA PHE A 71 1.63 3.26 9.83
C PHE A 71 1.94 4.73 10.14
N PRO A 72 2.04 5.11 11.42
CA PRO A 72 2.27 6.51 11.83
C PRO A 72 3.60 7.08 11.34
N GLU A 73 4.51 6.22 10.86
CA GLU A 73 5.79 6.62 10.29
C GLU A 73 5.83 6.48 8.75
N ASN A 74 4.70 6.21 8.09
CA ASN A 74 4.64 6.07 6.64
C ASN A 74 5.27 7.28 5.90
N LEU A 75 5.96 7.03 4.80
CA LEU A 75 6.71 8.08 4.10
C LEU A 75 6.11 8.46 2.76
N LEU A 76 5.51 7.50 2.05
CA LEU A 76 5.04 7.68 0.69
C LEU A 76 3.57 7.29 0.56
N PHE A 77 2.80 8.10 -0.15
CA PHE A 77 1.33 8.07 -0.15
C PHE A 77 0.72 7.83 -1.54
N ASP A 78 1.45 7.11 -2.39
CA ASP A 78 1.08 6.81 -3.78
C ASP A 78 -0.03 5.75 -3.87
N TYR A 79 -1.27 6.13 -3.54
CA TYR A 79 -2.42 5.22 -3.51
C TYR A 79 -3.26 5.22 -4.81
N ASP A 80 -2.84 5.95 -5.84
CA ASP A 80 -3.58 6.10 -7.11
C ASP A 80 -3.92 4.76 -7.76
N ALA A 81 -2.91 3.92 -7.96
CA ALA A 81 -3.08 2.61 -8.60
C ALA A 81 -3.98 1.69 -7.78
N LEU A 82 -3.83 1.72 -6.44
CA LEU A 82 -4.64 0.94 -5.52
C LEU A 82 -6.10 1.35 -5.65
N ALA A 83 -6.42 2.63 -5.44
CA ALA A 83 -7.79 3.11 -5.47
C ALA A 83 -8.45 2.91 -6.84
N ALA A 84 -7.70 3.15 -7.93
CA ALA A 84 -8.19 2.92 -9.28
C ALA A 84 -8.51 1.44 -9.56
N ALA A 85 -7.67 0.51 -9.10
CA ALA A 85 -7.91 -0.91 -9.26
C ALA A 85 -9.15 -1.38 -8.48
N LEU A 86 -9.34 -0.91 -7.23
CA LEU A 86 -10.53 -1.27 -6.45
C LEU A 86 -11.81 -0.79 -7.12
N VAL A 87 -11.81 0.42 -7.68
CA VAL A 87 -12.96 0.97 -8.43
C VAL A 87 -13.19 0.20 -9.73
N HIS A 88 -12.13 -0.19 -10.43
CA HIS A 88 -12.24 -0.95 -11.69
C HIS A 88 -12.84 -2.34 -11.50
N GLU A 89 -12.37 -3.07 -10.48
CA GLU A 89 -12.78 -4.45 -10.20
C GLU A 89 -14.16 -4.55 -9.54
N ALA A 90 -14.61 -3.50 -8.86
CA ALA A 90 -15.87 -3.53 -8.14
C ALA A 90 -17.09 -3.47 -9.07
N VAL A 91 -17.91 -4.51 -9.01
CA VAL A 91 -19.17 -4.60 -9.78
C VAL A 91 -20.31 -3.75 -9.22
N ASP A 92 -20.24 -3.40 -7.93
CA ASP A 92 -21.21 -2.60 -7.21
C ASP A 92 -20.58 -1.93 -5.97
N ALA A 93 -21.36 -1.08 -5.29
CA ALA A 93 -20.94 -0.39 -4.07
C ALA A 93 -20.50 -1.36 -2.94
N ALA A 94 -21.16 -2.51 -2.81
CA ALA A 94 -20.86 -3.46 -1.75
C ALA A 94 -19.53 -4.20 -2.00
N ALA A 95 -19.23 -4.52 -3.26
CA ALA A 95 -17.95 -5.06 -3.68
C ALA A 95 -16.83 -4.05 -3.44
N LEU A 96 -17.04 -2.78 -3.77
CA LEU A 96 -16.07 -1.72 -3.51
C LEU A 96 -15.80 -1.55 -2.01
N SER A 97 -16.84 -1.50 -1.17
CA SER A 97 -16.68 -1.41 0.28
C SER A 97 -15.90 -2.61 0.84
N ARG A 98 -16.23 -3.84 0.44
CA ARG A 98 -15.48 -5.03 0.89
C ARG A 98 -14.00 -4.98 0.47
N ALA A 99 -13.72 -4.44 -0.70
CA ALA A 99 -12.35 -4.32 -1.20
C ALA A 99 -11.54 -3.31 -0.37
N PHE A 100 -12.12 -2.16 -0.03
CA PHE A 100 -11.52 -1.21 0.91
C PHE A 100 -11.37 -1.79 2.32
N ASP A 101 -12.37 -2.51 2.83
CA ASP A 101 -12.31 -3.17 4.14
C ASP A 101 -11.17 -4.19 4.20
N ALA A 102 -10.93 -4.93 3.11
CA ALA A 102 -9.79 -5.85 3.01
C ALA A 102 -8.45 -5.09 3.10
N VAL A 103 -8.32 -3.95 2.43
CA VAL A 103 -7.12 -3.09 2.49
C VAL A 103 -6.93 -2.51 3.90
N VAL A 104 -7.98 -2.02 4.55
CA VAL A 104 -7.92 -1.53 5.94
C VAL A 104 -7.52 -2.65 6.90
N THR A 105 -8.08 -3.85 6.70
CA THR A 105 -7.71 -5.04 7.48
C THR A 105 -6.23 -5.42 7.29
N LEU A 106 -5.71 -5.29 6.07
CA LEU A 106 -4.27 -5.46 5.80
C LEU A 106 -3.44 -4.43 6.57
N HIS A 107 -3.86 -3.16 6.62
CA HIS A 107 -3.15 -2.14 7.40
C HIS A 107 -3.11 -2.52 8.89
N ALA A 108 -4.25 -2.87 9.47
CA ALA A 108 -4.34 -3.31 10.87
C ALA A 108 -3.47 -4.54 11.15
N ARG A 109 -3.45 -5.50 10.21
CA ARG A 109 -2.71 -6.76 10.35
C ARG A 109 -1.20 -6.55 10.36
N PHE A 110 -0.70 -5.75 9.42
CA PHE A 110 0.73 -5.63 9.15
C PHE A 110 1.38 -4.44 9.87
N GLY A 111 0.60 -3.44 10.27
CA GLY A 111 1.08 -2.21 10.90
C GLY A 111 1.51 -2.35 12.36
N VAL A 112 1.69 -1.21 13.00
CA VAL A 112 2.47 -1.07 14.24
C VAL A 112 1.83 -1.68 15.49
N HIS A 113 0.51 -1.91 15.49
CA HIS A 113 -0.19 -2.44 16.67
C HIS A 113 -0.12 -3.97 16.81
N GLY A 114 0.20 -4.68 15.72
CA GLY A 114 0.25 -6.14 15.71
C GLY A 114 1.64 -6.74 16.02
N PRO A 115 1.75 -8.08 16.14
CA PRO A 115 3.03 -8.78 16.27
C PRO A 115 3.92 -8.72 15.02
N ILE A 116 3.32 -8.47 13.84
CA ILE A 116 4.06 -8.33 12.58
C ILE A 116 4.86 -7.01 12.57
N ARG A 117 4.20 -5.89 12.89
CA ARG A 117 4.81 -4.58 13.18
C ARG A 117 5.74 -4.05 12.08
N PHE A 118 5.25 -3.95 10.85
CA PHE A 118 5.99 -3.26 9.81
C PHE A 118 5.85 -1.74 9.94
N ARG A 119 6.93 -1.03 9.63
CA ARG A 119 7.01 0.44 9.74
C ARG A 119 6.27 1.17 8.62
N TYR A 120 6.23 0.56 7.44
CA TYR A 120 5.74 1.16 6.21
C TYR A 120 4.89 0.19 5.41
N VAL A 121 3.91 0.72 4.67
CA VAL A 121 3.04 -0.06 3.77
C VAL A 121 3.63 -0.25 2.37
N HIS A 122 4.81 0.34 2.11
CA HIS A 122 5.43 0.46 0.79
C HIS A 122 5.59 -0.87 0.01
N ASP A 123 5.87 -1.98 0.71
CA ASP A 123 6.06 -3.28 0.07
C ASP A 123 4.76 -3.79 -0.59
N PHE A 124 3.61 -3.48 0.01
CA PHE A 124 2.28 -3.71 -0.56
C PHE A 124 1.98 -2.70 -1.67
N VAL A 125 2.10 -1.40 -1.37
CA VAL A 125 1.74 -0.32 -2.30
C VAL A 125 2.52 -0.40 -3.61
N TYR A 126 3.84 -0.60 -3.57
CA TYR A 126 4.66 -0.70 -4.78
C TYR A 126 4.73 -2.12 -5.37
N GLY A 127 3.91 -3.05 -4.87
CA GLY A 127 3.70 -4.37 -5.45
C GLY A 127 4.88 -5.34 -5.31
N PHE A 128 5.78 -5.13 -4.35
CA PHE A 128 6.86 -6.09 -4.06
C PHE A 128 6.30 -7.42 -3.57
N ASP A 129 5.30 -7.38 -2.70
CA ASP A 129 4.63 -8.59 -2.22
C ASP A 129 3.87 -9.31 -3.34
N TRP A 130 3.20 -8.55 -4.21
CA TRP A 130 2.49 -9.08 -5.37
C TRP A 130 3.45 -9.76 -6.36
N ALA A 131 4.49 -9.06 -6.81
CA ALA A 131 5.43 -9.61 -7.77
C ALA A 131 6.09 -10.91 -7.25
N LYS A 132 6.45 -10.93 -5.96
CA LYS A 132 6.98 -12.12 -5.30
C LYS A 132 5.95 -13.26 -5.24
N TRP A 133 4.68 -12.94 -4.98
CA TRP A 133 3.60 -13.92 -4.92
C TRP A 133 3.30 -14.52 -6.29
N VAL A 134 3.25 -13.72 -7.36
CA VAL A 134 3.09 -14.20 -8.75
C VAL A 134 4.28 -15.06 -9.17
N ARG A 135 5.52 -14.62 -8.92
CA ARG A 135 6.73 -15.37 -9.29
C ARG A 135 6.83 -16.77 -8.69
N ARG A 136 6.18 -17.02 -7.55
CA ARG A 136 6.18 -18.34 -6.90
C ARG A 136 5.34 -19.38 -7.64
N ASP A 137 4.38 -18.93 -8.43
CA ASP A 137 3.47 -19.79 -9.18
C ASP A 137 2.88 -19.01 -10.39
N PRO A 138 3.72 -18.70 -11.40
CA PRO A 138 3.33 -17.81 -12.48
C PRO A 138 2.18 -18.36 -13.33
N GLU A 139 2.15 -19.68 -13.51
CA GLU A 139 1.15 -20.37 -14.35
C GLU A 139 -0.28 -20.07 -13.91
N HIS A 140 -0.52 -19.94 -12.60
CA HIS A 140 -1.84 -19.69 -12.03
C HIS A 140 -2.10 -18.23 -11.66
N ARG A 141 -1.05 -17.39 -11.57
CA ARG A 141 -1.16 -16.05 -10.96
C ARG A 141 -0.86 -14.89 -11.90
N VAL A 142 -0.33 -15.15 -13.10
CA VAL A 142 0.02 -14.10 -14.07
C VAL A 142 -1.15 -13.19 -14.46
N GLY A 143 -2.39 -13.70 -14.39
CA GLY A 143 -3.61 -12.95 -14.68
C GLY A 143 -4.19 -12.16 -13.51
N VAL A 144 -3.57 -12.22 -12.32
CA VAL A 144 -4.06 -11.52 -11.12
C VAL A 144 -3.24 -10.24 -10.93
N GLY A 145 -3.92 -9.10 -10.91
CA GLY A 145 -3.35 -7.77 -10.68
C GLY A 145 -2.89 -7.54 -9.23
N PRO A 146 -2.13 -6.46 -9.00
CA PRO A 146 -1.48 -6.17 -7.71
C PRO A 146 -2.44 -5.81 -6.57
N TYR A 147 -3.70 -5.53 -6.86
CA TYR A 147 -4.71 -5.17 -5.87
C TYR A 147 -6.04 -5.92 -6.06
N ASP A 148 -6.04 -6.94 -6.91
CA ASP A 148 -7.20 -7.79 -7.14
C ASP A 148 -7.57 -8.53 -5.85
N VAL A 149 -8.85 -8.81 -5.68
CA VAL A 149 -9.39 -9.51 -4.51
C VAL A 149 -8.63 -10.81 -4.21
N ALA A 150 -8.31 -11.60 -5.24
CA ALA A 150 -7.57 -12.85 -5.08
C ALA A 150 -6.17 -12.65 -4.44
N PHE A 151 -5.47 -11.56 -4.77
CA PHE A 151 -4.19 -11.25 -4.14
C PHE A 151 -4.38 -10.67 -2.72
N LEU A 152 -5.38 -9.82 -2.49
CA LEU A 152 -5.67 -9.28 -1.15
C LEU A 152 -5.99 -10.40 -0.16
N GLU A 153 -6.81 -11.38 -0.56
CA GLU A 153 -7.11 -12.57 0.22
C GLU A 153 -5.85 -13.42 0.51
N ALA A 154 -5.00 -13.63 -0.50
CA ALA A 154 -3.74 -14.34 -0.33
C ALA A 154 -2.80 -13.63 0.65
N LEU A 155 -2.78 -12.29 0.64
CA LEU A 155 -1.95 -11.49 1.54
C LEU A 155 -2.47 -11.52 2.98
N LEU A 156 -3.80 -11.50 3.18
CA LEU A 156 -4.41 -11.69 4.49
C LEU A 156 -4.11 -13.08 5.06
N ALA A 157 -4.26 -14.13 4.26
CA ALA A 157 -3.89 -15.49 4.65
C ALA A 157 -2.39 -15.59 5.00
N ARG A 158 -1.53 -14.94 4.22
CA ARG A 158 -0.10 -14.86 4.55
C ARG A 158 0.17 -14.14 5.87
N GLY A 159 -0.66 -13.15 6.22
CA GLY A 159 -0.63 -12.50 7.53
C GLY A 159 -0.87 -13.50 8.67
N GLU A 160 -1.87 -14.39 8.55
CA GLU A 160 -2.11 -15.45 9.55
C GLU A 160 -0.92 -16.41 9.68
N GLU A 161 -0.34 -16.83 8.55
CA GLU A 161 0.85 -17.68 8.56
C GLU A 161 2.03 -17.02 9.29
N LEU A 162 2.22 -15.71 9.09
CA LEU A 162 3.25 -14.95 9.77
C LEU A 162 3.00 -14.86 11.27
N LEU A 163 1.75 -14.65 11.70
CA LEU A 163 1.40 -14.65 13.12
C LEU A 163 1.69 -16.01 13.76
N ALA A 164 1.36 -17.12 13.08
CA ALA A 164 1.68 -18.46 13.57
C ALA A 164 3.20 -18.70 13.69
N LEU A 165 3.99 -18.23 12.72
CA LEU A 165 5.46 -18.30 12.78
C LEU A 165 6.03 -17.47 13.94
N ILE A 166 5.49 -16.28 14.17
CA ILE A 166 5.88 -15.40 15.28
C ILE A 166 5.54 -16.05 16.61
N GLU A 167 4.34 -16.62 16.75
CA GLU A 167 3.96 -17.34 17.95
C GLU A 167 4.87 -18.55 18.21
N ALA A 168 5.33 -19.23 17.16
CA ALA A 168 6.29 -20.34 17.28
C ALA A 168 7.74 -19.88 17.54
N ASP A 169 8.01 -18.57 17.63
CA ASP A 169 9.36 -17.98 17.75
C ASP A 169 10.31 -18.46 16.65
N ASP A 170 9.81 -18.48 15.40
CA ASP A 170 10.56 -18.92 14.23
C ASP A 170 11.89 -18.17 14.06
N THR A 171 12.91 -18.85 13.54
CA THR A 171 14.25 -18.27 13.33
C THR A 171 14.28 -17.03 12.44
N LYS A 172 13.39 -16.95 11.44
CA LYS A 172 13.27 -15.80 10.54
C LYS A 172 12.27 -14.78 11.05
N TYR A 173 11.22 -15.23 11.72
CA TYR A 173 10.19 -14.39 12.30
C TYR A 173 10.06 -14.61 13.82
N PRO A 174 11.08 -14.25 14.61
CA PRO A 174 11.01 -14.44 16.06
C PRO A 174 10.04 -13.44 16.69
N ARG A 175 9.61 -13.67 17.92
CA ARG A 175 8.88 -12.66 18.71
C ARG A 175 9.76 -11.43 18.92
N LEU A 176 9.17 -10.25 18.80
CA LEU A 176 9.88 -9.00 19.07
C LEU A 176 10.10 -8.86 20.58
N ARG A 177 11.30 -8.39 20.96
CA ARG A 177 11.67 -8.18 22.37
C ARG A 177 11.35 -6.77 22.87
N ASP A 178 11.05 -5.88 21.95
CA ASP A 178 10.71 -4.48 22.20
C ASP A 178 9.68 -4.00 21.17
N GLU A 179 9.29 -2.74 21.28
CA GLU A 179 8.26 -2.13 20.43
C GLU A 179 8.79 -1.67 19.06
N ARG A 180 10.05 -1.94 18.72
CA ARG A 180 10.62 -1.48 17.46
C ARG A 180 9.98 -2.19 16.27
N PRO A 181 9.85 -1.50 15.12
CA PRO A 181 9.38 -2.13 13.91
C PRO A 181 10.23 -3.31 13.47
N ARG A 182 9.59 -4.36 12.94
CA ARG A 182 10.28 -5.50 12.35
C ARG A 182 10.93 -5.10 11.04
N ASN A 183 12.22 -5.40 10.89
CA ASN A 183 12.93 -5.30 9.62
C ASN A 183 13.41 -6.70 9.17
N PRO A 184 12.72 -7.36 8.22
CA PRO A 184 13.13 -8.66 7.69
C PRO A 184 14.22 -8.56 6.60
N PHE A 185 14.70 -7.35 6.29
CA PHE A 185 15.67 -7.10 5.23
C PHE A 185 17.08 -6.89 5.77
N ALA A 186 18.09 -7.19 4.93
CA ALA A 186 19.50 -6.98 5.26
C ALA A 186 19.97 -5.52 5.05
N PHE A 187 19.05 -4.60 4.78
CA PHE A 187 19.34 -3.17 4.58
C PHE A 187 18.52 -2.31 5.52
N SER A 188 18.99 -1.06 5.73
CA SER A 188 18.33 -0.10 6.61
C SER A 188 16.91 0.24 6.12
N ARG A 189 15.97 0.31 7.07
CA ARG A 189 14.61 0.85 6.91
C ARG A 189 14.44 2.11 7.77
N GLU A 190 15.52 2.86 8.00
CA GLU A 190 15.43 4.20 8.59
C GLU A 190 14.89 5.20 7.57
N PRO A 191 14.17 6.27 7.99
CA PRO A 191 13.36 7.09 7.10
C PRO A 191 14.12 7.65 5.90
N GLU A 192 15.29 8.25 6.14
CA GLU A 192 16.08 8.84 5.06
C GLU A 192 16.64 7.76 4.12
N ALA A 193 17.01 6.58 4.65
CA ALA A 193 17.50 5.48 3.84
C ALA A 193 16.39 4.86 2.99
N GLU A 194 15.20 4.68 3.57
CA GLU A 194 14.01 4.17 2.90
C GLU A 194 13.57 5.09 1.76
N LEU A 195 13.51 6.40 2.02
CA LEU A 195 13.12 7.40 1.02
C LEU A 195 14.14 7.50 -0.11
N ARG A 196 15.43 7.53 0.20
CA ARG A 196 16.50 7.51 -0.83
C ARG A 196 16.42 6.27 -1.69
N LEU A 197 16.20 5.10 -1.08
CA LEU A 197 16.06 3.85 -1.79
C LEU A 197 14.87 3.89 -2.74
N HIS A 198 13.67 4.24 -2.28
CA HIS A 198 12.47 4.24 -3.11
C HIS A 198 12.53 5.24 -4.25
N ARG A 199 13.06 6.45 -4.02
CA ARG A 199 13.32 7.42 -5.09
C ARG A 199 14.24 6.87 -6.16
N ARG A 200 15.31 6.20 -5.74
CA ARG A 200 16.26 5.57 -6.68
C ARG A 200 15.61 4.41 -7.45
N LEU A 201 14.81 3.59 -6.79
CA LEU A 201 14.05 2.52 -7.46
C LEU A 201 13.05 3.08 -8.48
N ALA A 202 12.39 4.20 -8.18
CA ALA A 202 11.50 4.87 -9.11
C ALA A 202 12.25 5.37 -10.35
N VAL A 203 13.37 6.09 -10.15
CA VAL A 203 14.22 6.60 -11.25
C VAL A 203 14.77 5.49 -12.14
N GLU A 204 15.18 4.37 -11.55
CA GLU A 204 15.74 3.22 -12.29
C GLU A 204 14.66 2.27 -12.84
N HIS A 205 13.36 2.62 -12.71
CA HIS A 205 12.22 1.79 -13.09
C HIS A 205 12.30 0.37 -12.50
N LEU A 206 12.64 0.29 -11.21
CA LEU A 206 12.81 -0.94 -10.43
C LEU A 206 11.67 -1.17 -9.42
N LEU A 207 10.56 -0.48 -9.57
CA LEU A 207 9.33 -0.76 -8.84
C LEU A 207 8.46 -1.74 -9.64
N PRO A 208 7.87 -2.77 -9.01
CA PRO A 208 6.87 -3.60 -9.66
C PRO A 208 5.65 -2.82 -10.13
N VAL A 209 5.23 -1.83 -9.35
CA VAL A 209 4.09 -0.96 -9.65
C VAL A 209 4.48 0.49 -9.45
N GLU A 210 4.26 1.32 -10.48
CA GLU A 210 4.31 2.78 -10.39
C GLU A 210 3.01 3.28 -9.74
N ALA A 211 2.92 3.13 -8.41
CA ALA A 211 1.66 3.23 -7.67
C ALA A 211 1.01 4.62 -7.70
N TRP A 212 1.76 5.66 -8.11
CA TRP A 212 1.27 7.04 -8.29
C TRP A 212 0.48 7.25 -9.57
N ARG A 213 0.39 6.24 -10.45
CA ARG A 213 -0.45 6.28 -11.66
C ARG A 213 -1.76 5.56 -11.38
N LEU A 214 -2.88 6.11 -11.88
CA LEU A 214 -4.19 5.43 -11.81
C LEU A 214 -4.19 4.10 -12.60
N GLU A 215 -3.46 4.04 -13.71
CA GLU A 215 -3.39 2.86 -14.59
C GLU A 215 -1.94 2.48 -14.83
N PRO A 216 -1.26 1.90 -13.83
CA PRO A 216 0.12 1.49 -13.96
C PRO A 216 0.24 0.29 -14.91
N ARG A 217 1.47 0.00 -15.35
CA ARG A 217 1.80 -1.24 -16.05
C ARG A 217 2.59 -2.13 -15.11
N PRO A 218 1.93 -2.98 -14.30
CA PRO A 218 2.62 -3.75 -13.28
C PRO A 218 3.50 -4.83 -13.92
N VAL A 219 4.70 -5.01 -13.37
CA VAL A 219 5.68 -6.01 -13.84
C VAL A 219 6.03 -6.92 -12.67
N TRP A 220 5.99 -8.24 -12.89
CA TRP A 220 6.27 -9.23 -11.85
C TRP A 220 7.50 -10.09 -12.15
N ASP A 221 7.90 -10.24 -13.40
CA ASP A 221 8.85 -11.26 -13.88
C ASP A 221 10.33 -10.92 -13.63
N ARG A 222 10.60 -9.80 -12.96
CA ARG A 222 11.95 -9.36 -12.60
C ARG A 222 12.33 -9.75 -11.16
N PRO A 223 13.62 -9.91 -10.86
CA PRO A 223 14.09 -10.22 -9.51
C PRO A 223 14.09 -8.99 -8.58
N PHE A 224 12.93 -8.37 -8.36
CA PHE A 224 12.79 -7.11 -7.63
C PHE A 224 13.39 -7.11 -6.22
N ALA A 225 13.36 -8.25 -5.52
CA ALA A 225 14.00 -8.37 -4.21
C ALA A 225 15.53 -8.18 -4.28
N ASP A 226 16.17 -8.80 -5.28
CA ASP A 226 17.62 -8.72 -5.48
C ASP A 226 18.03 -7.35 -6.02
N LEU A 227 17.23 -6.80 -6.95
CA LEU A 227 17.42 -5.45 -7.50
C LEU A 227 17.32 -4.40 -6.39
N ARG A 228 16.27 -4.46 -5.56
CA ARG A 228 16.10 -3.57 -4.40
C ARG A 228 17.25 -3.68 -3.41
N ALA A 229 17.70 -4.89 -3.10
CA ALA A 229 18.84 -5.10 -2.20
C ALA A 229 20.17 -4.57 -2.81
N ALA A 230 20.36 -4.67 -4.13
CA ALA A 230 21.51 -4.09 -4.82
C ALA A 230 21.50 -2.57 -4.72
N GLU A 231 20.38 -1.92 -5.02
CA GLU A 231 20.26 -0.45 -4.90
C GLU A 231 20.42 0.03 -3.46
N ALA A 232 19.90 -0.71 -2.48
CA ALA A 232 20.06 -0.37 -1.07
C ALA A 232 21.54 -0.34 -0.63
N ARG A 233 22.39 -1.21 -1.19
CA ARG A 233 23.84 -1.20 -0.93
C ARG A 233 24.55 -0.01 -1.58
N VAL A 234 24.07 0.45 -2.72
CA VAL A 234 24.62 1.64 -3.40
C VAL A 234 24.19 2.91 -2.67
N ALA A 235 22.94 3.00 -2.23
CA ALA A 235 22.38 4.17 -1.53
C ALA A 235 22.88 4.35 -0.08
N GLN A 236 23.64 3.39 0.44
CA GLN A 236 24.29 3.43 1.77
C GLN A 236 25.76 3.88 1.70
N LYS A 237 26.34 4.01 0.50
CA LYS A 237 27.67 4.58 0.29
C LYS A 237 27.58 6.06 -0.04
#